data_AF-A0A3D0I4E4-F1
#
_entry.id   AF-A0A3D0I4E4-F1
#
_cell.length_a   1.000
_cell.length_b   1.000
_cell.length_c   1.000
_cell.angle_alpha   90.00
_cell.angle_beta   90.00
_cell.angle_gamma   90.00
#
_symmetry.space_group_name_H-M   'P 1'
#
loop_
_entity.id
_entity.type
_entity.pdbx_description
1 polymer ?
#
loop_
_entity_poly.entity_id
_entity_poly.type
_entity_poly.pdbx_seq_one_letter_code
_entity_poly.pdbx_strand_id
1 'polypeptide(L)'
;MTHPNVVHVNHGDPVRRGKAKLLNDALGHASASGPMEPTILRARGTLRAVKLARLEELARAAAEASDRARAEILPRFRRVAVERKQDGSPVTEADRAAERVIRATLREALPEASILGEEYGDEVGKEGALQWVVDPIDGTIAFSRGIPLFGTLLALLEDGEPILGLIDLPALGERTLAVRGGGCRRNGELVRASQERDLGRALISHGDLFCFERAGERAAFERMTREIAMLRGYTDAFGHAQVCAGAVDAMVDLDLHVWDMAPTRICVTEAGGKVFVTPPRNGKAGLVFGSPALVDQLVGFLSGRGAREGGS
;
A
#
# COMPACT_ATOMS: atom_id res chain seq x y z
N MET A 1 32.11 -43.69 24.51
CA MET A 1 30.80 -43.83 25.16
C MET A 1 29.74 -44.03 24.07
N THR A 2 29.26 -45.27 23.99
CA THR A 2 27.92 -45.75 23.58
C THR A 2 27.13 -45.11 22.41
N HIS A 3 27.16 -45.78 21.23
CA HIS A 3 26.07 -46.55 20.58
C HIS A 3 24.72 -45.86 20.13
N PRO A 4 23.88 -46.47 19.25
CA PRO A 4 23.85 -46.24 17.78
C PRO A 4 22.39 -46.10 17.22
N ASN A 5 22.19 -46.04 15.90
CA ASN A 5 21.37 -47.00 15.11
C ASN A 5 20.89 -46.44 13.76
N VAL A 6 21.31 -47.15 12.71
CA VAL A 6 20.78 -47.15 11.35
C VAL A 6 20.11 -48.50 11.15
N VAL A 7 18.91 -48.56 10.55
CA VAL A 7 18.48 -49.68 9.67
C VAL A 7 17.46 -49.17 8.63
N HIS A 8 17.82 -49.29 7.33
CA HIS A 8 16.91 -49.43 6.19
C HIS A 8 16.55 -50.92 6.01
N VAL A 9 15.39 -51.30 5.42
CA VAL A 9 15.21 -51.93 4.06
C VAL A 9 13.71 -52.09 3.70
N ASN A 10 13.43 -52.03 2.39
CA ASN A 10 12.21 -52.22 1.57
C ASN A 10 11.44 -53.57 1.65
N HIS A 11 10.16 -53.54 1.22
CA HIS A 11 9.57 -54.18 0.01
C HIS A 11 8.14 -54.75 0.22
N GLY A 12 7.25 -54.54 -0.77
CA GLY A 12 6.14 -55.47 -1.09
C GLY A 12 4.74 -54.87 -1.33
N ASP A 13 4.36 -54.75 -2.60
CA ASP A 13 2.97 -54.65 -3.13
C ASP A 13 2.42 -56.10 -3.37
N PRO A 14 1.18 -56.37 -3.85
CA PRO A 14 -0.15 -55.71 -3.80
C PRO A 14 -1.29 -56.72 -3.40
N VAL A 15 -2.59 -56.36 -3.50
CA VAL A 15 -3.76 -57.20 -3.99
C VAL A 15 -5.15 -56.70 -3.48
N ARG A 16 -5.91 -56.07 -4.41
CA ARG A 16 -7.26 -56.41 -4.95
C ARG A 16 -8.45 -56.90 -4.08
N ARG A 17 -9.65 -56.41 -4.51
CA ARG A 17 -11.07 -56.89 -4.35
C ARG A 17 -11.84 -56.29 -3.15
N GLY A 18 -13.11 -55.90 -3.23
CA GLY A 18 -14.13 -56.04 -4.28
C GLY A 18 -15.44 -55.30 -3.94
N LYS A 19 -16.33 -55.21 -4.94
CA LYS A 19 -17.67 -54.60 -4.91
C LYS A 19 -18.67 -55.36 -4.01
N ALA A 20 -19.61 -54.64 -3.38
CA ALA A 20 -20.97 -55.09 -3.08
C ALA A 20 -21.86 -53.83 -2.96
N LYS A 21 -22.68 -53.46 -3.96
CA LYS A 21 -23.99 -53.98 -4.40
C LYS A 21 -25.17 -53.61 -3.46
N LEU A 22 -25.92 -52.62 -3.95
CA LEU A 22 -27.33 -52.23 -3.79
C LEU A 22 -28.31 -53.20 -3.10
N LEU A 23 -29.22 -52.63 -2.30
CA LEU A 23 -30.61 -53.03 -2.03
C LEU A 23 -31.30 -51.86 -1.29
N ASN A 24 -32.59 -51.54 -1.39
CA ASN A 24 -33.66 -51.65 -2.39
C ASN A 24 -34.78 -50.71 -1.88
N ASP A 25 -35.66 -50.28 -2.77
CA ASP A 25 -36.76 -49.31 -2.54
C ASP A 25 -37.75 -49.68 -1.41
N ALA A 26 -38.39 -48.66 -0.81
CA ALA A 26 -39.86 -48.60 -0.64
C ALA A 26 -40.35 -47.27 -0.02
N LEU A 27 -41.48 -46.80 -0.55
CA LEU A 27 -42.22 -45.58 -0.25
C LEU A 27 -42.91 -45.58 1.13
N GLY A 28 -43.05 -44.40 1.75
CA GLY A 28 -44.18 -44.13 2.64
C GLY A 28 -44.00 -43.06 3.72
N HIS A 29 -44.85 -42.04 3.64
CA HIS A 29 -45.43 -41.22 4.73
C HIS A 29 -44.76 -39.89 5.12
N ALA A 30 -45.67 -38.95 5.41
CA ALA A 30 -45.54 -37.52 5.54
C ALA A 30 -44.68 -37.01 6.72
N SER A 31 -44.40 -35.70 6.64
CA SER A 31 -44.07 -34.79 7.73
C SER A 31 -42.62 -34.82 8.26
N ALA A 32 -41.81 -33.92 7.73
CA ALA A 32 -40.93 -33.09 8.55
C ALA A 32 -40.56 -31.82 7.79
N SER A 33 -40.96 -30.66 8.33
CA SER A 33 -40.27 -29.40 8.11
C SER A 33 -38.79 -29.60 8.40
N GLY A 34 -37.97 -29.72 7.35
CA GLY A 34 -36.52 -29.73 7.47
C GLY A 34 -36.06 -28.39 8.06
N PRO A 35 -35.04 -28.38 8.93
CA PRO A 35 -34.53 -27.12 9.46
C PRO A 35 -34.06 -26.26 8.28
N MET A 36 -34.67 -25.08 8.14
CA MET A 36 -34.06 -23.98 7.39
C MET A 36 -32.63 -23.85 7.90
N GLU A 37 -31.64 -24.10 7.04
CA GLU A 37 -30.25 -23.74 7.34
C GLU A 37 -30.26 -22.27 7.78
N PRO A 38 -29.82 -21.95 9.00
CA PRO A 38 -29.91 -20.59 9.49
C PRO A 38 -28.98 -19.72 8.67
N THR A 39 -29.56 -18.72 7.99
CA THR A 39 -29.21 -17.30 7.76
C THR A 39 -27.77 -16.78 7.97
N ILE A 40 -26.74 -17.63 8.01
CA ILE A 40 -25.34 -17.28 8.30
C ILE A 40 -24.69 -16.61 7.08
N LEU A 41 -25.06 -17.03 5.86
CA LEU A 41 -24.55 -16.41 4.62
C LEU A 41 -25.03 -14.97 4.45
N ARG A 42 -26.31 -14.68 4.81
CA ARG A 42 -26.86 -13.32 4.79
C ARG A 42 -26.23 -12.42 5.86
N ALA A 43 -25.95 -12.94 7.05
CA ALA A 43 -25.28 -12.19 8.12
C ALA A 43 -23.85 -11.78 7.73
N ARG A 44 -23.09 -12.66 7.07
CA ARG A 44 -21.73 -12.34 6.57
C ARG A 44 -21.72 -11.26 5.51
N GLY A 45 -22.65 -11.31 4.55
CA GLY A 45 -22.81 -10.25 3.54
C GLY A 45 -23.18 -8.90 4.17
N THR A 46 -24.06 -8.92 5.17
CA THR A 46 -24.51 -7.71 5.88
C THR A 46 -23.37 -7.09 6.70
N LEU A 47 -22.60 -7.89 7.44
CA LEU A 47 -21.47 -7.40 8.24
C LEU A 47 -20.37 -6.79 7.36
N ARG A 48 -20.07 -7.41 6.21
CA ARG A 48 -19.11 -6.85 5.24
C ARG A 48 -19.58 -5.50 4.69
N ALA A 49 -20.87 -5.38 4.35
CA ALA A 49 -21.45 -4.13 3.88
C ALA A 49 -21.39 -3.01 4.94
N VAL A 50 -21.67 -3.33 6.20
CA VAL A 50 -21.56 -2.37 7.32
C VAL A 50 -20.12 -1.91 7.52
N LYS A 51 -19.15 -2.84 7.52
CA LYS A 51 -17.72 -2.49 7.63
C LYS A 51 -17.27 -1.58 6.50
N LEU A 52 -17.65 -1.89 5.26
CA LEU A 52 -17.32 -1.07 4.10
C LEU A 52 -17.97 0.32 4.20
N ALA A 53 -19.24 0.41 4.59
CA ALA A 53 -19.92 1.70 4.77
C ALA A 53 -19.21 2.59 5.80
N ARG A 54 -18.74 2.01 6.91
CA ARG A 54 -17.94 2.73 7.91
C ARG A 54 -16.58 3.18 7.35
N LEU A 55 -15.90 2.35 6.58
CA LEU A 55 -14.65 2.75 5.91
C LEU A 55 -14.87 3.89 4.91
N GLU A 56 -15.98 3.88 4.18
CA GLU A 56 -16.35 4.96 3.26
C GLU A 56 -16.68 6.27 3.98
N GLU A 57 -17.26 6.22 5.18
CA GLU A 57 -17.40 7.40 6.05
C GLU A 57 -16.04 7.98 6.46
N LEU A 58 -15.13 7.12 6.92
CA LEU A 58 -13.78 7.54 7.31
C LEU A 58 -12.96 8.04 6.11
N ALA A 59 -13.18 7.47 4.92
CA ALA A 59 -12.59 7.95 3.67
C ALA A 59 -13.05 9.36 3.31
N ARG A 60 -14.32 9.69 3.54
CA ARG A 60 -14.83 11.07 3.38
C ARG A 60 -14.17 12.03 4.36
N ALA A 61 -13.96 11.62 5.61
CA ALA A 61 -13.25 12.43 6.59
C ALA A 61 -11.77 12.65 6.21
N ALA A 62 -11.09 11.61 5.69
CA ALA A 62 -9.72 11.74 5.18
C ALA A 62 -9.66 12.68 3.96
N ALA A 63 -10.63 12.60 3.05
CA ALA A 63 -10.75 13.52 1.91
C ALA A 63 -10.96 14.97 2.37
N GLU A 64 -11.84 15.21 3.34
CA GLU A 64 -12.05 16.53 3.94
C GLU A 64 -10.78 17.06 4.64
N ALA A 65 -10.08 16.21 5.38
CA ALA A 65 -8.80 16.55 6.01
C ALA A 65 -7.76 16.98 4.97
N SER A 66 -7.67 16.25 3.86
CA SER A 66 -6.81 16.59 2.71
C SER A 66 -7.23 17.89 2.01
N ASP A 67 -8.53 18.15 1.86
CA ASP A 67 -9.04 19.41 1.28
C ASP A 67 -8.67 20.62 2.16
N ARG A 68 -8.75 20.47 3.49
CA ARG A 68 -8.31 21.50 4.44
C ARG A 68 -6.79 21.68 4.40
N ALA A 69 -6.02 20.60 4.31
CA ALA A 69 -4.57 20.67 4.13
C ALA A 69 -4.19 21.41 2.85
N ARG A 70 -4.86 21.10 1.74
CA ARG A 70 -4.66 21.77 0.45
C ARG A 70 -4.86 23.29 0.54
N ALA A 71 -5.83 23.75 1.34
CA ALA A 71 -6.06 25.17 1.59
C ALA A 71 -4.91 25.85 2.36
N GLU A 72 -4.14 25.11 3.15
CA GLU A 72 -2.91 25.60 3.81
C GLU A 72 -1.69 25.53 2.87
N ILE A 73 -1.59 24.47 2.06
CA ILE A 73 -0.41 24.19 1.25
C ILE A 73 -0.33 25.07 -0.01
N LEU A 74 -1.43 25.15 -0.79
CA LEU A 74 -1.41 25.82 -2.09
C LEU A 74 -1.10 27.33 -2.03
N PRO A 75 -1.58 28.11 -1.04
CA PRO A 75 -1.20 29.52 -0.92
C PRO A 75 0.30 29.74 -0.68
N ARG A 76 1.02 28.73 -0.15
CA ARG A 76 2.45 28.76 0.15
C ARG A 76 3.30 28.23 -1.00
N PHE A 77 2.78 27.28 -1.79
CA PHE A 77 3.45 26.73 -2.97
C PHE A 77 3.95 27.84 -3.93
N ARG A 78 5.20 27.74 -4.39
CA ARG A 78 5.92 28.74 -5.21
C ARG A 78 6.15 30.11 -4.57
N ARG A 79 5.72 30.32 -3.32
CA ARG A 79 6.04 31.51 -2.51
C ARG A 79 7.15 31.25 -1.48
N VAL A 80 7.43 29.98 -1.20
CA VAL A 80 8.49 29.45 -0.31
C VAL A 80 9.88 30.02 -0.67
N ALA A 81 10.19 30.33 -1.94
CA ALA A 81 11.48 30.94 -2.30
C ALA A 81 11.64 32.39 -1.79
N VAL A 82 10.55 33.09 -1.48
CA VAL A 82 10.54 34.52 -1.07
C VAL A 82 10.68 34.68 0.46
N GLU A 83 10.36 33.65 1.24
CA GLU A 83 10.21 33.74 2.70
C GLU A 83 11.30 32.97 3.48
N ARG A 84 12.57 33.12 3.09
CA ARG A 84 13.68 32.62 3.93
C ARG A 84 13.85 33.53 5.16
N LYS A 85 13.27 33.15 6.30
CA LYS A 85 13.60 33.73 7.62
C LYS A 85 14.73 32.95 8.32
N GLN A 86 15.30 33.61 9.33
CA GLN A 86 16.55 33.26 10.03
C GLN A 86 16.52 31.92 10.80
N ASP A 87 15.36 31.26 10.90
CA ASP A 87 15.14 30.01 11.63
C ASP A 87 15.09 28.74 10.75
N GLY A 88 15.14 28.89 9.42
CA GLY A 88 15.38 27.75 8.53
C GLY A 88 14.13 27.14 7.91
N SER A 89 13.76 27.71 6.75
CA SER A 89 12.97 27.14 5.66
C SER A 89 11.41 27.21 5.74
N PRO A 90 10.75 27.87 4.76
CA PRO A 90 9.28 27.96 4.64
C PRO A 90 8.54 26.66 4.31
N VAL A 91 9.25 25.54 4.13
CA VAL A 91 8.63 24.21 3.96
C VAL A 91 8.02 23.75 5.28
N THR A 92 8.78 23.87 6.37
CA THR A 92 8.37 23.47 7.73
C THR A 92 7.11 24.16 8.24
N GLU A 93 6.81 25.40 7.82
CA GLU A 93 5.56 26.05 8.20
C GLU A 93 4.35 25.47 7.47
N ALA A 94 4.49 25.20 6.16
CA ALA A 94 3.43 24.63 5.35
C ALA A 94 3.06 23.22 5.86
N ASP A 95 4.07 22.38 6.12
CA ASP A 95 3.91 21.05 6.71
C ASP A 95 3.17 21.09 8.04
N ARG A 96 3.65 21.90 8.99
CA ARG A 96 3.03 22.03 10.32
C ARG A 96 1.62 22.60 10.29
N ALA A 97 1.34 23.55 9.39
CA ALA A 97 0.01 24.11 9.23
C ALA A 97 -0.96 23.07 8.68
N ALA A 98 -0.55 22.34 7.65
CA ALA A 98 -1.31 21.24 7.05
C ALA A 98 -1.55 20.11 8.05
N GLU A 99 -0.54 19.64 8.77
CA GLU A 99 -0.72 18.54 9.74
C GLU A 99 -1.69 18.91 10.85
N ARG A 100 -1.68 20.17 11.32
CA ARG A 100 -2.60 20.64 12.36
C ARG A 100 -4.05 20.56 11.94
N VAL A 101 -4.38 20.99 10.72
CA VAL A 101 -5.77 20.93 10.21
C VAL A 101 -6.17 19.49 9.88
N ILE A 102 -5.24 18.66 9.42
CA ILE A 102 -5.47 17.22 9.22
C ILE A 102 -5.83 16.56 10.54
N ARG A 103 -4.97 16.68 11.56
CA ARG A 103 -5.18 16.09 12.89
C ARG A 103 -6.51 16.51 13.51
N ALA A 104 -6.85 17.80 13.45
CA ALA A 104 -8.13 18.30 13.96
C ALA A 104 -9.32 17.61 13.29
N THR A 105 -9.31 17.51 11.95
CA THR A 105 -10.39 16.87 11.18
C THR A 105 -10.50 15.37 11.47
N LEU A 106 -9.36 14.66 11.51
CA LEU A 106 -9.34 13.22 11.75
C LEU A 106 -9.81 12.86 13.17
N ARG A 107 -9.45 13.68 14.18
CA ARG A 107 -9.96 13.52 15.55
C ARG A 107 -11.47 13.71 15.66
N GLU A 108 -12.04 14.65 14.92
CA GLU A 108 -13.49 14.86 14.93
C GLU A 108 -14.22 13.63 14.37
N ALA A 109 -13.65 12.98 13.34
CA ALA A 109 -14.23 11.81 12.70
C ALA A 109 -14.02 10.49 13.47
N LEU A 110 -12.88 10.35 14.16
CA LEU A 110 -12.50 9.13 14.89
C LEU A 110 -11.70 9.47 16.17
N PRO A 111 -12.36 9.94 17.24
CA PRO A 111 -11.70 10.46 18.45
C PRO A 111 -10.84 9.44 19.22
N GLU A 112 -11.11 8.15 19.06
CA GLU A 112 -10.40 7.07 19.75
C GLU A 112 -9.08 6.68 19.09
N ALA A 113 -8.87 7.03 17.81
CA ALA A 113 -7.71 6.61 17.05
C ALA A 113 -6.44 7.34 17.52
N SER A 114 -5.31 6.64 17.46
CA SER A 114 -4.00 7.31 17.55
C SER A 114 -3.69 8.01 16.23
N ILE A 115 -2.78 8.99 16.28
CA ILE A 115 -2.31 9.68 15.07
C ILE A 115 -0.79 9.75 15.10
N LEU A 116 -0.15 9.10 14.13
CA LEU A 116 1.27 9.23 13.86
C LEU A 116 1.46 10.16 12.66
N GLY A 117 2.24 11.21 12.81
CA GLY A 117 2.55 12.13 11.72
C GLY A 117 4.02 12.54 11.71
N GLU A 118 4.49 12.99 10.55
CA GLU A 118 5.88 13.40 10.35
C GLU A 118 6.29 14.57 11.27
N GLU A 119 5.48 15.63 11.35
CA GLU A 119 5.88 16.88 12.03
C GLU A 119 5.66 16.86 13.53
N TYR A 120 4.57 16.22 13.99
CA TYR A 120 4.19 16.21 15.40
C TYR A 120 4.38 14.86 16.08
N GLY A 121 4.84 13.84 15.35
CA GLY A 121 5.13 12.51 15.90
C GLY A 121 3.87 11.76 16.37
N ASP A 122 4.06 10.88 17.34
CA ASP A 122 2.99 10.05 17.89
C ASP A 122 2.06 10.84 18.81
N GLU A 123 0.77 10.63 18.57
CA GLU A 123 -0.30 11.05 19.46
C GLU A 123 -1.09 9.83 19.93
N VAL A 124 -1.14 9.68 21.24
CA VAL A 124 -1.70 8.49 21.89
C VAL A 124 -3.23 8.50 21.80
N GLY A 125 -3.77 7.46 21.16
CA GLY A 125 -5.21 7.13 21.15
C GLY A 125 -5.57 6.14 22.28
N LYS A 126 -6.75 5.52 22.18
CA LYS A 126 -7.12 4.42 23.08
C LYS A 126 -6.30 3.16 22.75
N GLU A 127 -6.02 2.35 23.75
CA GLU A 127 -5.35 1.06 23.56
C GLU A 127 -6.17 0.16 22.63
N GLY A 128 -5.50 -0.44 21.64
CA GLY A 128 -6.14 -1.30 20.63
C GLY A 128 -7.00 -0.55 19.59
N ALA A 129 -6.95 0.78 19.54
CA ALA A 129 -7.66 1.55 18.54
C ALA A 129 -6.93 1.56 17.18
N LEU A 130 -7.65 1.99 16.14
CA LEU A 130 -7.08 2.26 14.81
C LEU A 130 -6.06 3.40 14.90
N GLN A 131 -5.13 3.45 13.94
CA GLN A 131 -4.10 4.48 13.87
C GLN A 131 -4.17 5.23 12.54
N TRP A 132 -4.32 6.55 12.60
CA TRP A 132 -4.07 7.41 11.45
C TRP A 132 -2.57 7.62 11.28
N VAL A 133 -2.11 7.59 10.04
CA VAL A 133 -0.74 7.90 9.64
C VAL A 133 -0.79 9.05 8.63
N VAL A 134 0.03 10.08 8.85
CA VAL A 134 -0.07 11.37 8.14
C VAL A 134 1.30 11.84 7.64
N ASP A 135 1.38 12.14 6.34
CA ASP A 135 2.42 12.96 5.72
C ASP A 135 1.73 14.20 5.09
N PRO A 136 1.97 15.42 5.59
CA PRO A 136 1.35 16.61 5.04
C PRO A 136 1.86 16.99 3.64
N ILE A 137 3.17 16.88 3.40
CA ILE A 137 3.86 17.24 2.14
C ILE A 137 4.98 16.24 1.83
N ASP A 138 4.61 15.13 1.21
CA ASP A 138 5.55 14.21 0.59
C ASP A 138 6.15 14.82 -0.69
N GLY A 139 7.46 14.70 -0.87
CA GLY A 139 8.19 15.42 -1.91
C GLY A 139 8.49 16.89 -1.55
N THR A 140 8.90 17.17 -0.31
CA THR A 140 9.28 18.51 0.19
C THR A 140 10.27 19.27 -0.72
N ILE A 141 11.20 18.55 -1.37
CA ILE A 141 12.11 19.15 -2.36
C ILE A 141 11.33 19.70 -3.55
N ALA A 142 10.40 18.92 -4.12
CA ALA A 142 9.55 19.35 -5.22
C ALA A 142 8.70 20.57 -4.83
N PHE A 143 8.06 20.53 -3.65
CA PHE A 143 7.31 21.66 -3.10
C PHE A 143 8.15 22.93 -3.01
N SER A 144 9.34 22.84 -2.38
CA SER A 144 10.25 23.97 -2.17
C SER A 144 10.77 24.59 -3.47
N ARG A 145 10.87 23.79 -4.54
CA ARG A 145 11.33 24.20 -5.86
C ARG A 145 10.20 24.63 -6.80
N GLY A 146 8.95 24.62 -6.32
CA GLY A 146 7.81 25.02 -7.15
C GLY A 146 7.42 23.97 -8.21
N ILE A 147 7.88 22.73 -8.05
CA ILE A 147 7.58 21.57 -8.90
C ILE A 147 6.27 20.95 -8.39
N PRO A 148 5.24 20.79 -9.25
CA PRO A 148 3.89 20.42 -8.83
C PRO A 148 3.70 18.90 -8.64
N LEU A 149 4.72 18.19 -8.14
CA LEU A 149 4.72 16.72 -8.02
C LEU A 149 4.73 16.22 -6.56
N PHE A 150 4.60 17.13 -5.60
CA PHE A 150 4.44 16.81 -4.17
C PHE A 150 2.99 16.39 -3.86
N GLY A 151 2.77 15.74 -2.72
CA GLY A 151 1.44 15.31 -2.30
C GLY A 151 1.21 15.27 -0.80
N THR A 152 -0.05 15.10 -0.40
CA THR A 152 -0.44 14.78 0.98
C THR A 152 -0.81 13.31 1.06
N LEU A 153 -0.25 12.58 2.02
CA LEU A 153 -0.47 11.15 2.19
C LEU A 153 -1.18 10.87 3.51
N LEU A 154 -2.29 10.13 3.46
CA LEU A 154 -3.04 9.73 4.66
C LEU A 154 -3.35 8.24 4.61
N ALA A 155 -3.21 7.54 5.74
CA ALA A 155 -3.68 6.17 5.89
C ALA A 155 -4.35 5.94 7.23
N LEU A 156 -5.26 4.96 7.27
CA LEU A 156 -5.79 4.38 8.50
C LEU A 156 -5.30 2.94 8.60
N LEU A 157 -4.77 2.55 9.76
CA LEU A 157 -4.23 1.23 10.02
C LEU A 157 -5.10 0.51 11.06
N GLU A 158 -5.32 -0.77 10.83
CA GLU A 158 -5.88 -1.74 11.78
C GLU A 158 -4.80 -2.78 12.06
N ASP A 159 -4.33 -2.88 13.31
CA ASP A 159 -3.24 -3.78 13.71
C ASP A 159 -1.97 -3.65 12.84
N GLY A 160 -1.60 -2.41 12.47
CA GLY A 160 -0.44 -2.12 11.62
C GLY A 160 -0.67 -2.31 10.11
N GLU A 161 -1.84 -2.81 9.71
CA GLU A 161 -2.19 -3.04 8.30
C GLU A 161 -3.10 -1.93 7.75
N PRO A 162 -2.70 -1.26 6.65
CA PRO A 162 -3.51 -0.20 6.05
C PRO A 162 -4.89 -0.71 5.58
N ILE A 163 -5.95 -0.01 5.97
CA ILE A 163 -7.36 -0.30 5.63
C ILE A 163 -8.00 0.79 4.78
N LEU A 164 -7.37 1.96 4.75
CA LEU A 164 -7.73 3.14 3.97
C LEU A 164 -6.44 3.86 3.63
N GLY A 165 -6.32 4.35 2.39
CA GLY A 165 -5.20 5.17 1.93
C GLY A 165 -5.67 6.28 1.02
N LEU A 166 -5.01 7.42 1.09
CA LEU A 166 -5.26 8.60 0.26
C LEU A 166 -3.91 9.22 -0.13
N ILE A 167 -3.75 9.47 -1.43
CA ILE A 167 -2.63 10.20 -2.02
C ILE A 167 -3.23 11.39 -2.79
N ASP A 168 -3.04 12.60 -2.27
CA ASP A 168 -3.53 13.83 -2.89
C ASP A 168 -2.37 14.57 -3.54
N LEU A 169 -2.46 14.88 -4.83
CA LEU A 169 -1.52 15.71 -5.58
C LEU A 169 -2.17 17.09 -5.77
N PRO A 170 -2.07 18.00 -4.79
CA PRO A 170 -2.92 19.20 -4.73
C PRO A 170 -2.65 20.16 -5.88
N ALA A 171 -1.41 20.24 -6.36
CA ALA A 171 -1.04 21.10 -7.49
C ALA A 171 -1.54 20.57 -8.85
N LEU A 172 -1.83 19.28 -8.95
CA LEU A 172 -2.39 18.64 -10.15
C LEU A 172 -3.92 18.47 -10.07
N GLY A 173 -4.51 18.62 -8.89
CA GLY A 173 -5.94 18.37 -8.70
C GLY A 173 -6.30 16.88 -8.82
N GLU A 174 -5.37 16.00 -8.50
CA GLU A 174 -5.55 14.55 -8.56
C GLU A 174 -5.56 13.95 -7.15
N ARG A 175 -6.52 13.07 -6.87
CA ARG A 175 -6.62 12.33 -5.61
C ARG A 175 -6.81 10.86 -5.89
N THR A 176 -5.90 10.03 -5.39
CA THR A 176 -6.05 8.58 -5.33
C THR A 176 -6.56 8.20 -3.94
N LEU A 177 -7.60 7.38 -3.84
CA LEU A 177 -8.20 6.94 -2.58
C LEU A 177 -8.60 5.47 -2.69
N ALA A 178 -8.27 4.69 -1.67
CA ALA A 178 -8.68 3.30 -1.55
C ALA A 178 -9.16 2.97 -0.14
N VAL A 179 -10.12 2.06 -0.05
CA VAL A 179 -10.54 1.40 1.20
C VAL A 179 -10.56 -0.09 0.99
N ARG A 180 -10.25 -0.86 2.04
CA ARG A 180 -10.19 -2.32 1.99
C ARG A 180 -11.50 -2.92 1.46
N GLY A 181 -11.43 -3.62 0.33
CA GLY A 181 -12.56 -4.24 -0.35
C GLY A 181 -13.49 -3.27 -1.10
N GLY A 182 -13.14 -2.00 -1.21
CA GLY A 182 -13.87 -0.96 -1.95
C GLY A 182 -13.23 -0.56 -3.28
N GLY A 183 -12.03 -1.08 -3.58
CA GLY A 183 -11.26 -0.70 -4.76
C GLY A 183 -10.50 0.61 -4.60
N CYS A 184 -9.68 0.92 -5.60
CA CYS A 184 -8.90 2.16 -5.68
C CYS A 184 -9.55 3.11 -6.69
N ARG A 185 -9.69 4.39 -6.32
CA ARG A 185 -10.30 5.42 -7.15
C ARG A 185 -9.35 6.58 -7.37
N ARG A 186 -9.29 7.13 -8.58
CA ARG A 186 -8.69 8.43 -8.88
C ARG A 186 -9.80 9.42 -9.22
N ASN A 187 -9.91 10.52 -8.45
CA ASN A 187 -10.96 11.53 -8.62
C ASN A 187 -12.39 10.94 -8.69
N GLY A 188 -12.65 9.88 -7.93
CA GLY A 188 -13.94 9.19 -7.86
C GLY A 188 -14.13 8.05 -8.87
N GLU A 189 -13.27 7.94 -9.89
CA GLU A 189 -13.33 6.87 -10.89
C GLU A 189 -12.44 5.69 -10.49
N LEU A 190 -12.93 4.46 -10.66
CA LEU A 190 -12.13 3.26 -10.37
C LEU A 190 -10.92 3.18 -11.29
N VAL A 191 -9.75 2.94 -10.71
CA VAL A 191 -8.49 2.72 -11.43
C VAL A 191 -7.95 1.32 -11.18
N ARG A 192 -7.05 0.88 -12.06
CA ARG A 192 -6.36 -0.41 -11.94
C ARG A 192 -4.86 -0.20 -12.15
N ALA A 193 -4.07 -0.88 -11.33
CA ALA A 193 -2.63 -0.98 -11.55
C ALA A 193 -2.36 -1.77 -12.84
N SER A 194 -1.21 -1.50 -13.46
CA SER A 194 -0.78 -2.21 -14.67
C SER A 194 -0.70 -3.72 -14.43
N GLN A 195 -0.90 -4.48 -15.51
CA GLN A 195 -0.71 -5.93 -15.56
C GLN A 195 0.41 -6.32 -16.53
N GLU A 196 1.23 -5.36 -16.97
CA GLU A 196 2.40 -5.63 -17.84
C GLU A 196 3.34 -6.62 -17.16
N ARG A 197 3.91 -7.53 -17.94
CA ARG A 197 4.78 -8.61 -17.46
C ARG A 197 6.17 -8.54 -18.10
N ASP A 198 6.27 -7.91 -19.26
CA ASP A 198 7.50 -7.75 -20.04
C ASP A 198 8.26 -6.50 -19.58
N LEU A 199 9.36 -6.71 -18.85
CA LEU A 199 10.22 -5.63 -18.38
C LEU A 199 10.80 -4.77 -19.52
N GLY A 200 10.92 -5.32 -20.74
CA GLY A 200 11.40 -4.58 -21.91
C GLY A 200 10.41 -3.54 -22.43
N ARG A 201 9.13 -3.63 -22.04
CA ARG A 201 8.06 -2.68 -22.40
C ARG A 201 7.55 -1.89 -21.20
N ALA A 202 7.99 -2.24 -20.00
CA ALA A 202 7.52 -1.64 -18.77
C ALA A 202 8.18 -0.27 -18.52
N LEU A 203 7.37 0.72 -18.18
CA LEU A 203 7.79 1.97 -17.55
C LEU A 203 7.97 1.73 -16.05
N ILE A 204 9.22 1.69 -15.61
CA ILE A 204 9.58 1.49 -14.21
C ILE A 204 9.97 2.83 -13.60
N SER A 205 9.34 3.18 -12.48
CA SER A 205 9.77 4.31 -11.66
C SER A 205 10.74 3.90 -10.55
N HIS A 206 11.48 4.87 -10.02
CA HIS A 206 12.32 4.67 -8.85
C HIS A 206 12.38 5.92 -7.96
N GLY A 207 12.65 5.71 -6.67
CA GLY A 207 13.08 6.76 -5.74
C GLY A 207 14.50 7.27 -6.03
N ASP A 208 15.00 8.20 -5.23
CA ASP A 208 16.33 8.80 -5.47
C ASP A 208 17.49 7.81 -5.27
N LEU A 209 18.57 7.96 -6.06
CA LEU A 209 19.80 7.17 -5.89
C LEU A 209 20.34 7.24 -4.45
N PHE A 210 20.25 8.40 -3.80
CA PHE A 210 20.63 8.57 -2.39
C PHE A 210 19.86 7.62 -1.46
N CYS A 211 18.57 7.40 -1.71
CA CYS A 211 17.74 6.46 -0.96
C CYS A 211 18.18 5.01 -1.22
N PHE A 212 18.54 4.66 -2.46
CA PHE A 212 19.17 3.37 -2.76
C PHE A 212 20.50 3.19 -2.01
N GLU A 213 21.36 4.21 -1.96
CA GLU A 213 22.62 4.13 -1.22
C GLU A 213 22.40 3.91 0.28
N ARG A 214 21.47 4.65 0.89
CA ARG A 214 21.08 4.49 2.30
C ARG A 214 20.48 3.11 2.61
N ALA A 215 19.69 2.59 1.68
CA ALA A 215 19.17 1.23 1.75
C ALA A 215 20.26 0.16 1.56
N GLY A 216 21.43 0.51 1.00
CA GLY A 216 22.51 -0.43 0.67
C GLY A 216 22.35 -1.09 -0.69
N GLU A 217 21.49 -0.54 -1.54
CA GLU A 217 21.01 -1.09 -2.79
C GLU A 217 21.55 -0.34 -4.02
N ARG A 218 22.67 0.38 -3.87
CA ARG A 218 23.35 1.06 -5.00
C ARG A 218 23.61 0.11 -6.17
N ALA A 219 24.08 -1.10 -5.89
CA ALA A 219 24.35 -2.10 -6.92
C ALA A 219 23.08 -2.54 -7.66
N ALA A 220 21.92 -2.59 -6.97
CA ALA A 220 20.64 -2.88 -7.59
C ALA A 220 20.21 -1.76 -8.52
N PHE A 221 20.35 -0.49 -8.09
CA PHE A 221 20.10 0.67 -8.94
C PHE A 221 20.95 0.62 -10.22
N GLU A 222 22.26 0.39 -10.09
CA GLU A 222 23.16 0.28 -11.23
C GLU A 222 22.76 -0.85 -12.20
N ARG A 223 22.30 -2.01 -11.69
CA ARG A 223 21.74 -3.08 -12.55
C ARG A 223 20.47 -2.62 -13.27
N MET A 224 19.53 -2.02 -12.55
CA MET A 224 18.29 -1.49 -13.13
C MET A 224 18.58 -0.50 -14.27
N THR A 225 19.53 0.43 -14.08
CA THR A 225 19.90 1.40 -15.14
C THR A 225 20.47 0.77 -16.40
N ARG A 226 21.07 -0.44 -16.30
CA ARG A 226 21.63 -1.15 -17.45
C ARG A 226 20.60 -2.05 -18.15
N GLU A 227 19.62 -2.56 -17.42
CA GLU A 227 18.73 -3.62 -17.88
C GLU A 227 17.31 -3.13 -18.22
N ILE A 228 16.88 -1.99 -17.67
CA ILE A 228 15.52 -1.46 -17.84
C ILE A 228 15.56 -0.25 -18.78
N ALA A 229 14.95 -0.40 -19.97
CA ALA A 229 14.97 0.62 -21.01
C ALA A 229 14.21 1.91 -20.63
N MET A 230 13.07 1.76 -19.95
CA MET A 230 12.20 2.87 -19.54
C MET A 230 12.22 3.05 -18.03
N LEU A 231 13.40 3.32 -17.49
CA LEU A 231 13.59 3.69 -16.10
C LEU A 231 13.45 5.21 -15.92
N ARG A 232 12.58 5.68 -15.02
CA ARG A 232 12.33 7.11 -14.76
C ARG A 232 12.34 7.42 -13.26
N GLY A 233 12.89 8.57 -12.88
CA GLY A 233 12.80 9.07 -11.50
C GLY A 233 11.51 9.85 -11.27
N TYR A 234 10.35 9.17 -11.31
CA TYR A 234 9.12 9.76 -10.77
C TYR A 234 9.05 9.37 -9.29
N THR A 235 9.54 10.27 -8.44
CA THR A 235 9.69 10.07 -7.00
C THR A 235 8.40 10.40 -6.25
N ASP A 236 8.41 10.05 -4.96
CA ASP A 236 7.43 10.51 -3.98
C ASP A 236 5.97 10.18 -4.39
N ALA A 237 5.02 10.93 -3.83
CA ALA A 237 3.59 10.78 -3.99
C ALA A 237 3.14 10.69 -5.46
N PHE A 238 3.81 11.44 -6.35
CA PHE A 238 3.51 11.41 -7.76
C PHE A 238 3.77 10.02 -8.35
N GLY A 239 4.98 9.47 -8.16
CA GLY A 239 5.31 8.12 -8.62
C GLY A 239 4.32 7.08 -8.09
N HIS A 240 4.00 7.17 -6.80
CA HIS A 240 3.08 6.26 -6.11
C HIS A 240 1.68 6.30 -6.72
N ALA A 241 1.13 7.50 -6.93
CA ALA A 241 -0.17 7.69 -7.54
C ALA A 241 -0.22 7.15 -8.98
N GLN A 242 0.83 7.38 -9.77
CA GLN A 242 0.88 6.92 -11.17
C GLN A 242 0.89 5.39 -11.28
N VAL A 243 1.52 4.68 -10.33
CA VAL A 243 1.45 3.21 -10.26
C VAL A 243 0.04 2.74 -9.92
N CYS A 244 -0.64 3.39 -8.98
CA CYS A 244 -2.02 3.05 -8.63
C CYS A 244 -2.97 3.17 -9.84
N ALA A 245 -2.74 4.14 -10.72
CA ALA A 245 -3.51 4.36 -11.93
C ALA A 245 -3.07 3.50 -13.14
N GLY A 246 -2.01 2.70 -13.00
CA GLY A 246 -1.46 1.88 -14.08
C GLY A 246 -0.73 2.66 -15.17
N ALA A 247 -0.47 3.96 -14.97
CA ALA A 247 0.31 4.79 -15.90
C ALA A 247 1.83 4.54 -15.79
N VAL A 248 2.27 4.08 -14.62
CA VAL A 248 3.61 3.53 -14.38
C VAL A 248 3.43 2.06 -14.00
N ASP A 249 4.21 1.17 -14.61
CA ASP A 249 3.95 -0.27 -14.49
C ASP A 249 4.38 -0.84 -13.14
N ALA A 250 5.49 -0.34 -12.60
CA ALA A 250 5.94 -0.62 -11.23
C ALA A 250 6.97 0.42 -10.76
N MET A 251 7.21 0.46 -9.45
CA MET A 251 8.16 1.36 -8.82
C MET A 251 8.98 0.65 -7.74
N VAL A 252 10.25 1.06 -7.62
CA VAL A 252 11.15 0.69 -6.52
C VAL A 252 11.49 1.96 -5.74
N ASP A 253 10.99 2.06 -4.51
CA ASP A 253 11.21 3.22 -3.65
C ASP A 253 11.70 2.78 -2.28
N LEU A 254 12.81 3.32 -1.82
CA LEU A 254 13.56 2.79 -0.68
C LEU A 254 13.81 3.88 0.36
N ASP A 255 14.22 3.50 1.57
CA ASP A 255 14.49 4.44 2.68
C ASP A 255 13.24 5.28 3.08
N LEU A 256 12.08 4.63 3.10
CA LEU A 256 10.78 5.23 3.40
C LEU A 256 10.40 5.10 4.89
N HIS A 257 9.76 6.13 5.40
CA HIS A 257 8.99 6.11 6.64
C HIS A 257 7.62 5.43 6.43
N VAL A 258 6.94 5.12 7.54
CA VAL A 258 5.62 4.47 7.47
C VAL A 258 4.56 5.35 6.81
N TRP A 259 4.66 6.67 6.94
CA TRP A 259 3.72 7.62 6.34
C TRP A 259 3.85 7.72 4.82
N ASP A 260 5.06 7.56 4.27
CA ASP A 260 5.29 7.43 2.82
C ASP A 260 4.69 6.13 2.26
N MET A 261 4.70 5.06 3.05
CA MET A 261 4.38 3.71 2.57
C MET A 261 2.91 3.32 2.72
N ALA A 262 2.31 3.62 3.87
CA ALA A 262 1.01 3.06 4.26
C ALA A 262 -0.12 3.38 3.26
N PRO A 263 -0.25 4.62 2.73
CA PRO A 263 -1.29 4.97 1.77
C PRO A 263 -1.11 4.21 0.45
N THR A 264 0.14 4.10 -0.01
CA THR A 264 0.51 3.41 -1.26
C THR A 264 0.25 1.91 -1.17
N ARG A 265 0.55 1.28 -0.03
CA ARG A 265 0.32 -0.17 0.18
C ARG A 265 -1.13 -0.56 -0.12
N ILE A 266 -2.11 0.14 0.46
CA ILE A 266 -3.52 -0.18 0.25
C ILE A 266 -4.01 0.29 -1.11
N CYS A 267 -3.59 1.46 -1.60
CA CYS A 267 -4.02 1.96 -2.91
C CYS A 267 -3.60 1.04 -4.06
N VAL A 268 -2.36 0.54 -4.04
CA VAL A 268 -1.87 -0.41 -5.06
C VAL A 268 -2.58 -1.75 -4.96
N THR A 269 -2.77 -2.26 -3.73
CA THR A 269 -3.44 -3.55 -3.50
C THR A 269 -4.89 -3.53 -4.00
N GLU A 270 -5.64 -2.49 -3.66
CA GLU A 270 -7.04 -2.32 -4.09
C GLU A 270 -7.16 -1.95 -5.59
N ALA A 271 -6.10 -1.45 -6.21
CA ALA A 271 -6.00 -1.29 -7.66
C ALA A 271 -5.66 -2.61 -8.39
N GLY A 272 -5.44 -3.73 -7.67
CA GLY A 272 -5.09 -5.04 -8.24
C GLY A 272 -3.59 -5.22 -8.52
N GLY A 273 -2.74 -4.37 -7.94
CA GLY A 273 -1.29 -4.53 -7.97
C GLY A 273 -0.76 -5.40 -6.84
N LYS A 274 0.55 -5.58 -6.83
CA LYS A 274 1.30 -6.26 -5.77
C LYS A 274 2.19 -5.25 -5.06
N VAL A 275 2.45 -5.49 -3.78
CA VAL A 275 3.39 -4.74 -2.97
C VAL A 275 4.32 -5.70 -2.24
N PHE A 276 5.61 -5.40 -2.23
CA PHE A 276 6.63 -6.05 -1.43
C PHE A 276 7.30 -4.99 -0.56
N VAL A 277 7.38 -5.27 0.75
CA VAL A 277 8.05 -4.40 1.72
C VAL A 277 9.41 -5.02 2.04
N THR A 278 10.49 -4.27 1.89
CA THR A 278 11.82 -4.76 2.25
C THR A 278 11.94 -4.90 3.78
N PRO A 279 12.85 -5.75 4.29
CA PRO A 279 13.20 -5.71 5.71
C PRO A 279 13.62 -4.30 6.13
N PRO A 280 13.23 -3.85 7.33
CA PRO A 280 13.57 -2.50 7.77
C PRO A 280 15.07 -2.38 8.07
N ARG A 281 15.63 -1.22 7.73
CA ARG A 281 17.00 -0.79 8.03
C ARG A 281 16.95 0.60 8.64
N ASN A 282 17.53 0.78 9.83
CA ASN A 282 17.55 2.04 10.57
C ASN A 282 16.14 2.67 10.78
N GLY A 283 15.13 1.84 11.05
CA GLY A 283 13.75 2.29 11.27
C GLY A 283 12.97 2.67 10.01
N LYS A 284 13.56 2.52 8.82
CA LYS A 284 12.94 2.74 7.52
C LYS A 284 12.88 1.44 6.72
N ALA A 285 11.98 1.36 5.74
CA ALA A 285 11.91 0.23 4.83
C ALA A 285 11.86 0.70 3.37
N GLY A 286 11.67 -0.21 2.43
CA GLY A 286 11.42 0.12 1.03
C GLY A 286 10.17 -0.59 0.53
N LEU A 287 9.59 -0.06 -0.54
CA LEU A 287 8.49 -0.63 -1.28
C LEU A 287 8.91 -0.95 -2.72
N VAL A 288 8.59 -2.17 -3.15
CA VAL A 288 8.55 -2.55 -4.56
C VAL A 288 7.09 -2.85 -4.90
N PHE A 289 6.50 -2.10 -5.82
CA PHE A 289 5.05 -2.12 -6.01
C PHE A 289 4.62 -1.85 -7.44
N GLY A 290 3.45 -2.37 -7.84
CA GLY A 290 2.87 -2.21 -9.18
C GLY A 290 2.37 -3.52 -9.75
N SER A 291 2.63 -3.77 -11.04
CA SER A 291 2.24 -5.03 -11.69
C SER A 291 2.80 -6.23 -10.91
N PRO A 292 1.96 -7.25 -10.60
CA PRO A 292 2.40 -8.42 -9.85
C PRO A 292 3.63 -9.12 -10.44
N ALA A 293 3.67 -9.26 -11.77
CA ALA A 293 4.76 -9.94 -12.45
C ALA A 293 6.07 -9.11 -12.45
N LEU A 294 5.96 -7.78 -12.49
CA LEU A 294 7.13 -6.90 -12.46
C LEU A 294 7.68 -6.73 -11.05
N VAL A 295 6.83 -6.71 -10.02
CA VAL A 295 7.27 -6.69 -8.62
C VAL A 295 8.19 -7.87 -8.32
N ASP A 296 7.83 -9.07 -8.77
CA ASP A 296 8.67 -10.26 -8.58
C ASP A 296 10.04 -10.14 -9.27
N GLN A 297 10.06 -9.58 -10.49
CA GLN A 297 11.29 -9.32 -11.22
C GLN A 297 12.16 -8.27 -10.53
N LEU A 298 11.57 -7.15 -10.08
CA LEU A 298 12.26 -6.04 -9.41
C LEU A 298 12.82 -6.44 -8.04
N VAL A 299 12.14 -7.29 -7.28
CA VAL A 299 12.68 -7.88 -6.05
C VAL A 299 13.92 -8.74 -6.34
N GLY A 300 13.96 -9.39 -7.51
CA GLY A 300 15.15 -10.06 -8.02
C GLY A 300 16.37 -9.14 -8.05
N PHE A 301 16.21 -7.90 -8.56
CA PHE A 301 17.28 -6.91 -8.64
C PHE A 301 17.86 -6.56 -7.26
N LEU A 302 17.03 -6.46 -6.22
CA LEU A 302 17.51 -6.21 -4.84
C LEU A 302 18.28 -7.42 -4.27
N SER A 303 17.87 -8.64 -4.64
CA SER A 303 18.52 -9.89 -4.18
C SER A 303 19.83 -10.22 -4.93
N GLY A 304 20.33 -9.33 -5.79
CA GLY A 304 21.52 -9.55 -6.61
C GLY A 304 21.28 -10.30 -7.92
N ARG A 305 20.05 -10.73 -8.20
CA ARG A 305 19.68 -11.42 -9.44
C ARG A 305 19.22 -10.39 -10.49
N GLY A 306 19.88 -10.33 -11.64
CA GLY A 306 19.41 -9.51 -12.77
C GLY A 306 18.16 -10.09 -13.44
N ALA A 307 17.61 -9.41 -14.44
CA ALA A 307 16.43 -9.89 -15.17
C ALA A 307 16.68 -11.24 -15.90
N ARG A 308 17.96 -11.58 -16.15
CA ARG A 308 18.37 -12.74 -16.95
C ARG A 308 18.50 -14.05 -16.17
N GLU A 309 18.36 -14.05 -14.85
CA GLU A 309 18.53 -15.27 -14.03
C GLU A 309 17.21 -15.97 -13.66
N GLY A 310 16.05 -15.37 -13.97
CA GLY A 310 14.72 -15.87 -13.57
C GLY A 310 13.90 -16.57 -14.65
N GLY A 311 14.45 -16.80 -15.85
CA GLY A 311 13.75 -17.42 -16.97
C GLY A 311 14.56 -18.54 -17.61
N SER A 312 14.42 -19.75 -17.07
CA SER A 312 14.79 -21.02 -17.71
C SER A 312 13.65 -21.99 -17.51
#